data_AF-A0A2T0TUV5-F1
#
_entry.id   AF-A0A2T0TUV5-F1
#
_cell.length_a   1.000
_cell.length_b   1.000
_cell.length_c   1.000
_cell.angle_alpha   90.00
_cell.angle_beta   90.00
_cell.angle_gamma   90.00
#
_symmetry.space_group_name_H-M   'P 1'
#
loop_
_entity.id
_entity.type
_entity.pdbx_description
1 polymer ?
#
loop_
_entity_poly.entity_id
_entity_poly.type
_entity_poly.pdbx_seq_one_letter_code
_entity_poly.pdbx_strand_id
1 'polypeptide(L)'
;MSILPAGDPAAAALLPHWLSEGDRGDLAAVVRDAMAEPGVHPVAAVHLADVLTELHVAAARDAVWPAPAARVRRVTGWADDVLPVRLSAAELDSVLDLAALPLALRAVLGSRRP
;
A
#
# COMPACT_ATOMS: atom_id res chain seq x y z
N MET A 1 -22.35 9.58 -32.28
CA MET A 1 -22.06 9.65 -30.84
C MET A 1 -21.29 8.39 -30.48
N SER A 2 -19.98 8.47 -30.31
CA SER A 2 -19.16 7.33 -29.86
C SER A 2 -19.22 7.29 -28.34
N ILE A 3 -19.69 6.18 -27.78
CA ILE A 3 -19.72 5.94 -26.35
C ILE A 3 -18.28 5.57 -25.97
N LEU A 4 -17.57 6.45 -25.26
CA LEU A 4 -16.29 6.07 -24.66
C LEU A 4 -16.58 4.91 -23.69
N PRO A 5 -15.75 3.84 -23.66
CA PRO A 5 -15.93 2.79 -22.68
C PRO A 5 -15.87 3.44 -21.30
N ALA A 6 -16.92 3.24 -20.50
CA ALA A 6 -16.85 3.54 -19.08
C ALA A 6 -15.62 2.79 -18.56
N GLY A 7 -14.68 3.52 -17.94
CA GLY A 7 -13.43 2.94 -17.46
C GLY A 7 -13.72 1.68 -16.66
N ASP A 8 -12.98 0.61 -16.96
CA ASP A 8 -13.18 -0.70 -16.35
C ASP A 8 -13.15 -0.56 -14.82
N PRO A 9 -14.23 -0.88 -14.09
CA PRO A 9 -14.23 -0.87 -12.63
C PRO A 9 -13.22 -1.87 -12.03
N ALA A 10 -12.74 -2.85 -12.81
CA ALA A 10 -11.64 -3.73 -12.42
C ALA A 10 -10.25 -3.07 -12.51
N ALA A 11 -10.13 -1.94 -13.21
CA ALA A 11 -8.94 -1.08 -13.16
C ALA A 11 -9.07 -0.13 -11.96
N ALA A 12 -9.19 -0.67 -10.75
CA ALA A 12 -9.06 0.13 -9.54
C ALA A 12 -7.68 0.80 -9.58
N ALA A 13 -7.66 2.14 -9.64
CA ALA A 13 -6.43 2.88 -9.73
C ALA A 13 -5.55 2.57 -8.51
N LEU A 14 -4.39 1.95 -8.74
CA LEU A 14 -3.42 1.71 -7.69
C LEU A 14 -2.66 3.01 -7.41
N LEU A 15 -2.85 3.55 -6.21
CA LEU A 15 -2.23 4.80 -5.79
C LEU A 15 -0.98 4.52 -4.98
N PRO A 16 0.14 5.25 -5.22
CA PRO A 16 1.34 5.06 -4.44
C PRO A 16 1.19 5.67 -3.04
N HIS A 17 1.55 4.88 -2.03
CA HIS A 17 1.76 5.31 -0.65
C HIS A 17 3.25 5.14 -0.34
N TRP A 18 3.94 6.25 -0.08
CA TRP A 18 5.38 6.26 0.16
C TRP A 18 5.69 5.91 1.62
N LEU A 19 6.16 4.69 1.85
CA LEU A 19 6.39 4.13 3.19
C LEU A 19 7.87 3.90 3.42
N SER A 20 8.37 4.17 4.63
CA SER A 20 9.71 3.75 5.06
C SER A 20 9.77 2.22 5.26
N GLU A 21 10.96 1.66 5.45
CA GLU A 21 11.12 0.25 5.81
C GLU A 21 10.43 -0.07 7.14
N GLY A 22 10.53 0.82 8.12
CA GLY A 22 9.80 0.71 9.39
C GLY A 22 8.30 0.66 9.18
N ASP A 23 7.73 1.62 8.43
CA ASP A 23 6.29 1.66 8.14
C ASP A 23 5.82 0.40 7.41
N ARG A 24 6.60 -0.11 6.44
CA ARG A 24 6.29 -1.35 5.72
C ARG A 24 6.33 -2.57 6.64
N GLY A 25 7.31 -2.63 7.55
CA GLY A 25 7.44 -3.68 8.54
C GLY A 25 6.26 -3.72 9.50
N ASP A 26 5.89 -2.56 10.05
CA ASP A 26 4.74 -2.39 10.94
C ASP A 26 3.43 -2.75 10.23
N LEU A 27 3.25 -2.27 8.99
CA LEU A 27 2.07 -2.62 8.19
C LEU A 27 1.99 -4.14 7.97
N ALA A 28 3.10 -4.77 7.59
CA ALA A 28 3.13 -6.21 7.37
C ALA A 28 2.82 -7.00 8.65
N ALA A 29 3.30 -6.55 9.81
CA ALA A 29 3.00 -7.18 11.09
C ALA A 29 1.52 -7.10 11.42
N VAL A 30 0.94 -5.90 11.40
CA VAL A 30 -0.48 -5.66 11.70
C VAL A 30 -1.40 -6.46 10.77
N VAL A 31 -1.07 -6.51 9.48
CA VAL A 31 -1.88 -7.25 8.49
C VAL A 31 -1.81 -8.76 8.74
N ARG A 32 -0.62 -9.32 9.04
CA ARG A 32 -0.50 -10.75 9.36
C ARG A 32 -1.23 -11.12 10.63
N ASP A 33 -1.12 -10.29 11.67
CA ASP A 33 -1.82 -10.51 12.93
C ASP A 33 -3.34 -10.48 12.71
N ALA A 34 -3.85 -9.50 11.94
CA ALA A 34 -5.26 -9.45 11.60
C ALA A 34 -5.71 -10.69 10.83
N MET A 35 -4.93 -11.17 9.86
CA MET A 35 -5.27 -12.38 9.10
C MET A 35 -5.27 -13.67 9.93
N ALA A 36 -4.62 -13.68 11.09
CA ALA A 36 -4.66 -14.81 12.03
C ALA A 36 -5.94 -14.80 12.89
N GLU A 37 -6.67 -13.68 12.96
CA GLU A 37 -7.89 -13.55 13.76
C GLU A 37 -9.12 -14.15 13.05
N PRO A 38 -9.95 -14.96 13.74
CA PRO A 38 -11.14 -15.59 13.14
C PRO A 38 -12.24 -14.62 12.67
N GLY A 39 -12.13 -13.32 12.99
CA GLY A 39 -13.18 -12.31 12.79
C GLY A 39 -13.04 -11.46 11.52
N VAL A 40 -11.99 -11.63 10.72
CA VAL A 40 -11.80 -10.83 9.50
C VAL A 40 -12.79 -11.26 8.42
N HIS A 41 -13.51 -10.29 7.86
CA HIS A 41 -14.44 -10.54 6.75
C HIS A 41 -13.67 -11.14 5.55
N PRO A 42 -14.15 -12.21 4.90
CA PRO A 42 -13.40 -12.91 3.86
C PRO A 42 -12.93 -12.02 2.70
N VAL A 43 -13.72 -11.03 2.31
CA VAL A 43 -13.33 -10.06 1.26
C VAL A 43 -12.19 -9.16 1.75
N ALA A 44 -12.22 -8.71 3.00
CA ALA A 44 -11.11 -7.94 3.58
C ALA A 44 -9.84 -8.80 3.65
N ALA A 45 -9.97 -10.10 3.97
CA ALA A 45 -8.82 -11.02 3.99
C ALA A 45 -8.13 -11.14 2.62
N VAL A 46 -8.88 -11.09 1.51
CA VAL A 46 -8.31 -11.06 0.14
C VAL A 46 -7.51 -9.78 -0.06
N HIS A 47 -8.11 -8.62 0.22
CA HIS A 47 -7.42 -7.32 0.09
C HIS A 47 -6.18 -7.22 0.98
N LEU A 48 -6.24 -7.75 2.21
CA LEU A 48 -5.11 -7.80 3.13
C LEU A 48 -3.98 -8.70 2.60
N ALA A 49 -4.30 -9.83 1.95
CA ALA A 49 -3.31 -10.67 1.29
C ALA A 49 -2.65 -9.95 0.09
N ASP A 50 -3.42 -9.17 -0.66
CA ASP A 50 -2.90 -8.34 -1.76
C ASP A 50 -1.96 -7.24 -1.24
N VAL A 51 -2.27 -6.62 -0.09
CA VAL A 51 -1.37 -5.66 0.59
C VAL A 51 -0.04 -6.32 0.94
N LEU A 52 -0.04 -7.52 1.54
CA LEU A 52 1.21 -8.24 1.84
C LEU A 52 2.01 -8.55 0.58
N THR A 53 1.32 -8.88 -0.51
CA THR A 53 1.95 -9.13 -1.82
C THR A 53 2.58 -7.86 -2.36
N GLU A 54 1.88 -6.73 -2.38
CA GLU A 54 2.45 -5.47 -2.88
C GLU A 54 3.61 -4.99 -1.99
N LEU A 55 3.59 -5.21 -0.67
CA LEU A 55 4.74 -4.90 0.19
C LEU A 55 6.01 -5.65 -0.25
N HIS A 56 5.87 -6.93 -0.60
CA HIS A 56 6.96 -7.72 -1.15
C HIS A 56 7.37 -7.21 -2.54
N VAL A 57 6.40 -6.95 -3.42
CA VAL A 57 6.65 -6.45 -4.77
C VAL A 57 7.33 -5.07 -4.74
N ALA A 58 6.99 -4.18 -3.81
CA ALA A 58 7.62 -2.88 -3.66
C ALA A 58 9.12 -3.02 -3.36
N ALA A 59 9.49 -3.90 -2.43
CA ALA A 59 10.89 -4.20 -2.13
C ALA A 59 11.61 -4.84 -3.32
N ALA A 60 10.99 -5.82 -3.97
CA ALA A 60 11.56 -6.49 -5.15
C ALA A 60 11.75 -5.51 -6.33
N ARG A 61 10.76 -4.63 -6.55
CA ARG A 61 10.79 -3.58 -7.59
C ARG A 61 11.96 -2.64 -7.38
N ASP A 62 12.25 -2.25 -6.14
CA ASP A 62 13.40 -1.40 -5.84
C ASP A 62 14.73 -2.09 -6.09
N ALA A 63 14.84 -3.38 -5.75
CA ALA A 63 16.04 -4.17 -6.01
C ALA A 63 16.32 -4.32 -7.53
N VAL A 64 15.28 -4.54 -8.33
CA VAL A 64 15.42 -4.77 -9.78
C VAL A 64 15.55 -3.47 -10.57
N TRP A 65 14.80 -2.43 -10.20
CA TRP A 65 14.82 -1.11 -10.83
C TRP A 65 14.93 -0.02 -9.77
N PRO A 66 16.13 0.24 -9.21
CA PRO A 66 16.30 1.20 -8.12
C PRO A 66 16.19 2.67 -8.58
N ALA A 67 16.54 2.96 -9.83
CA ALA A 67 16.68 4.33 -10.31
C ALA A 67 15.39 5.19 -10.22
N PRO A 68 14.18 4.68 -10.53
CA PRO A 68 12.93 5.41 -10.35
C PRO A 68 12.69 5.93 -8.93
N ALA A 69 12.75 5.07 -7.90
CA ALA A 69 12.47 5.48 -6.53
C ALA A 69 13.61 6.36 -5.96
N ALA A 70 14.87 6.07 -6.30
CA ALA A 70 16.01 6.91 -5.93
C ALA A 70 15.90 8.36 -6.46
N ARG A 71 15.32 8.56 -7.66
CA ARG A 71 15.08 9.91 -8.19
C ARG A 71 14.08 10.70 -7.34
N VAL A 72 13.00 10.04 -6.92
CA VAL A 72 11.97 10.68 -6.07
C VAL A 72 12.57 11.04 -4.72
N ARG A 73 13.24 10.07 -4.06
CA ARG A 73 13.93 10.28 -2.77
C ARG A 73 14.89 11.47 -2.79
N ARG A 74 15.67 11.61 -3.88
CA ARG A 74 16.59 12.75 -4.06
C ARG A 74 15.88 14.10 -4.11
N VAL A 75 14.74 14.19 -4.79
CA VAL A 75 14.00 15.45 -4.97
C VAL A 75 13.20 15.81 -3.72
N THR A 76 12.67 14.81 -3.02
CA THR A 76 11.87 15.00 -1.80
C THR A 76 12.73 15.13 -0.53
N GLY A 77 13.98 14.69 -0.57
CA GLY A 77 14.84 14.54 0.60
C GLY A 77 14.41 13.39 1.52
N TRP A 78 13.64 12.43 1.00
CA TRP A 78 13.25 11.24 1.76
C TRP A 78 14.43 10.30 1.98
N ALA A 79 14.34 9.52 3.06
CA ALA A 79 15.31 8.49 3.37
C ALA A 79 15.38 7.43 2.26
N ASP A 80 16.54 6.77 2.15
CA ASP A 80 16.86 5.84 1.07
C ASP A 80 16.02 4.55 1.11
N ASP A 81 15.35 4.28 2.21
CA ASP A 81 14.48 3.12 2.39
C ASP A 81 13.01 3.41 2.03
N VAL A 82 12.66 4.64 1.66
CA VAL A 82 11.28 5.02 1.32
C VAL A 82 10.90 4.54 -0.08
N LEU A 83 9.87 3.69 -0.14
CA LEU A 83 9.39 3.03 -1.37
C LEU A 83 7.89 3.25 -1.60
N PRO A 84 7.45 3.29 -2.86
CA PRO A 84 6.03 3.40 -3.17
C PRO A 84 5.36 2.02 -3.08
N VAL A 85 4.42 1.88 -2.15
CA VAL A 85 3.51 0.74 -2.00
C VAL A 85 2.19 1.11 -2.66
N ARG A 86 1.79 0.37 -3.68
CA ARG A 86 0.66 0.75 -4.54
C ARG A 86 -0.62 0.04 -4.10
N LEU A 87 -1.55 0.79 -3.52
CA LEU A 87 -2.79 0.22 -2.99
C LEU A 87 -4.00 0.66 -3.82
N SER A 88 -4.95 -0.25 -4.00
CA SER A 88 -6.30 0.09 -4.43
C SER A 88 -7.07 0.77 -3.29
N ALA A 89 -8.20 1.41 -3.60
CA ALA A 89 -9.06 1.99 -2.57
C ALA A 89 -9.57 0.92 -1.59
N ALA A 90 -9.93 -0.26 -2.08
CA ALA A 90 -10.43 -1.36 -1.25
C ALA A 90 -9.34 -1.94 -0.33
N GLU A 91 -8.10 -2.04 -0.81
CA GLU A 91 -6.95 -2.42 0.00
C GLU A 91 -6.65 -1.37 1.09
N LEU A 92 -6.66 -0.09 0.72
CA LEU A 92 -6.44 1.00 1.66
C LEU A 92 -7.54 1.02 2.74
N ASP A 93 -8.81 0.94 2.36
CA ASP A 93 -9.94 0.90 3.31
C ASP A 93 -9.82 -0.31 4.25
N SER A 94 -9.50 -1.49 3.71
CA SER A 94 -9.30 -2.71 4.51
C SER A 94 -8.18 -2.58 5.54
N VAL A 95 -7.09 -1.87 5.21
CA VAL A 95 -6.00 -1.58 6.15
C VAL A 95 -6.42 -0.54 7.20
N LEU A 96 -7.11 0.54 6.78
CA LEU A 96 -7.51 1.63 7.68
C LEU A 96 -8.52 1.16 8.75
N ASP A 97 -9.34 0.16 8.42
CA ASP A 97 -10.30 -0.50 9.31
C ASP A 97 -9.64 -1.38 10.38
N LEU A 98 -8.33 -1.70 10.28
CA LEU A 98 -7.63 -2.47 11.29
C LEU A 98 -7.44 -1.66 12.58
N ALA A 99 -8.09 -2.10 13.65
CA ALA A 99 -8.03 -1.43 14.96
C ALA A 99 -6.59 -1.33 15.51
N ALA A 100 -5.75 -2.33 15.24
CA ALA A 100 -4.35 -2.38 15.67
C ALA A 100 -3.40 -1.49 14.84
N LEU A 101 -3.88 -0.86 13.76
CA LEU A 101 -3.03 -0.02 12.91
C LEU A 101 -2.49 1.20 13.71
N PRO A 102 -1.16 1.38 13.79
CA PRO A 102 -0.56 2.52 14.47
C PRO A 102 -1.10 3.85 13.94
N LEU A 103 -1.36 4.81 14.85
CA LEU A 103 -1.88 6.13 14.47
C LEU A 103 -0.98 6.87 13.47
N ALA A 104 0.34 6.74 13.63
CA ALA A 104 1.31 7.32 12.70
C ALA A 104 1.14 6.74 11.29
N LEU A 105 1.05 5.41 11.17
CA LEU A 105 0.87 4.72 9.90
C LEU A 105 -0.50 5.04 9.28
N ARG A 106 -1.56 5.12 10.09
CA ARG A 106 -2.89 5.59 9.65
C ARG A 106 -2.82 7.00 9.06
N ALA A 107 -2.08 7.92 9.69
CA ALA A 107 -1.91 9.28 9.19
C ALA A 107 -1.11 9.32 7.88
N VAL A 108 -0.07 8.49 7.75
CA VAL A 108 0.71 8.37 6.50
C VAL A 108 -0.16 7.83 5.37
N LEU A 109 -0.86 6.72 5.59
CA LEU A 109 -1.74 6.08 4.61
C LEU A 109 -2.94 6.94 4.22
N GLY A 110 -3.52 7.67 5.18
CA GLY A 110 -4.62 8.61 4.94
C GLY A 110 -4.18 9.92 4.30
N SER A 111 -2.89 10.24 4.31
CA SER A 111 -2.37 11.40 3.61
C SER A 111 -2.23 11.09 2.12
N ARG A 112 -2.95 11.83 1.26
CA ARG A 112 -2.64 11.88 -0.17
C ARG A 112 -1.36 12.69 -0.36
N ARG A 113 -0.21 12.13 0.03
CA ARG A 113 1.07 12.70 -0.38
C ARG A 113 1.38 12.19 -1.80
N PRO A 114 1.73 13.09 -2.74
CA PRO A 114 2.21 12.68 -4.05
C PRO A 114 3.50 11.84 -3.94
#